data_AF-A0A090IS54-F1
#
_entry.id   AF-A0A090IS54-F1
#
_cell.length_a   1.000
_cell.length_b   1.000
_cell.length_c   1.000
_cell.angle_alpha   90.00
_cell.angle_beta   90.00
_cell.angle_gamma   90.00
#
_symmetry.space_group_name_H-M   'P 1'
#
loop_
_entity.id
_entity.type
_entity.pdbx_description
1 polymer ?
#
loop_
_entity_poly.entity_id
_entity_poly.type
_entity_poly.pdbx_seq_one_letter_code
_entity_poly.pdbx_strand_id
1 'polypeptide(L)' 'MNDYELFIKVNDAILLEFDVFKPWEKTLLLNIQNQLMERFPISEPQRKLLTKVLEKKRPKKKKKRAI' A
#
# COMPACT_ATOMS: atom_id res chain seq x y z
N MET A 1 -12.89 6.89 3.13
CA MET A 1 -11.67 6.55 3.89
C MET A 1 -10.95 7.85 4.17
N ASN A 2 -10.75 8.18 5.45
CA ASN A 2 -10.05 9.41 5.82
C ASN A 2 -8.55 9.30 5.47
N ASP A 3 -7.86 10.42 5.26
CA ASP A 3 -6.44 10.45 4.91
C ASP A 3 -5.56 9.81 6.00
N TYR A 4 -5.96 9.93 7.27
CA TYR A 4 -5.30 9.24 8.38
C TYR A 4 -5.42 7.71 8.28
N GLU A 5 -6.61 7.18 7.99
CA GLU A 5 -6.78 5.74 7.76
C GLU A 5 -5.96 5.29 6.55
N LEU A 6 -5.91 6.13 5.52
CA LEU A 6 -5.20 5.82 4.28
C LEU A 6 -3.71 5.72 4.53
N PHE A 7 -3.17 6.65 5.33
CA PHE A 7 -1.81 6.62 5.82
C PHE A 7 -1.51 5.33 6.57
N ILE A 8 -2.37 4.88 7.48
CA ILE A 8 -2.17 3.62 8.20
C ILE A 8 -2.12 2.44 7.22
N LYS A 9 -3.09 2.30 6.31
CA LYS A 9 -3.12 1.17 5.38
C LYS A 9 -1.92 1.14 4.42
N VAL A 10 -1.47 2.31 3.97
CA VAL A 10 -0.27 2.43 3.13
C VAL A 10 0.98 2.01 3.91
N ASN A 11 1.13 2.49 5.15
CA ASN A 11 2.25 2.09 6.00
C ASN A 11 2.23 0.59 6.31
N ASP A 12 1.07 0.00 6.61
CA ASP A 12 0.96 -1.44 6.84
C ASP A 12 1.39 -2.24 5.61
N ALA A 13 0.95 -1.80 4.42
CA ALA A 13 1.34 -2.44 3.16
C ALA A 13 2.86 -2.37 2.93
N ILE A 14 3.48 -1.22 3.23
CA ILE A 14 4.93 -1.02 3.09
C ILE A 14 5.71 -1.80 4.14
N LEU A 15 5.32 -1.76 5.42
CA LEU A 15 6.11 -2.35 6.51
C LEU A 15 5.98 -3.87 6.57
N LEU A 16 4.81 -4.43 6.22
CA LEU A 16 4.53 -5.84 6.43
C LEU A 16 4.62 -6.68 5.15
N GLU A 17 4.40 -6.05 3.98
CA GLU A 17 4.08 -6.75 2.74
C GLU A 17 4.79 -6.17 1.50
N PHE A 18 5.81 -5.32 1.65
CA PHE A 18 6.46 -4.64 0.53
C PHE A 18 6.90 -5.59 -0.60
N ASP A 19 7.36 -6.79 -0.25
CA ASP A 19 7.88 -7.78 -1.20
C ASP A 19 6.81 -8.43 -2.09
N VAL A 20 5.54 -8.34 -1.70
CA VAL A 20 4.41 -8.92 -2.45
C VAL A 20 4.03 -8.03 -3.65
N PHE A 21 4.37 -6.75 -3.59
CA PHE A 21 4.02 -5.75 -4.60
C PHE A 21 4.99 -5.77 -5.78
N LYS A 22 4.46 -5.55 -6.99
CA LYS A 22 5.27 -5.31 -8.20
C LYS A 22 6.05 -4.00 -8.06
N PRO A 23 7.16 -3.80 -8.79
CA PRO A 23 7.96 -2.57 -8.72
C PRO A 23 7.13 -1.28 -8.86
N TRP A 24 6.18 -1.22 -9.80
CA TRP A 24 5.33 -0.03 -9.99
C TRP A 24 4.33 0.17 -8.83
N GLU A 25 3.86 -0.91 -8.19
CA GLU A 25 2.97 -0.86 -7.03
C GLU A 25 3.73 -0.32 -5.81
N LYS A 26 4.99 -0.74 -5.64
CA LYS A 26 5.90 -0.21 -4.62
C LYS A 26 6.14 1.29 -4.80
N THR A 27 6.42 1.72 -6.03
CA THR A 27 6.59 3.15 -6.36
C THR A 27 5.33 3.94 -6.06
N LEU A 28 4.15 3.41 -6.39
CA LEU A 28 2.88 4.05 -6.05
C LEU A 28 2.70 4.19 -4.54
N LEU A 29 2.94 3.14 -3.76
CA LEU A 29 2.80 3.15 -2.30
C LEU A 29 3.73 4.19 -1.65
N LEU A 30 5.01 4.22 -2.06
CA LEU A 30 5.98 5.18 -1.55
C LEU A 30 5.64 6.62 -1.94
N ASN A 31 5.19 6.85 -3.17
CA ASN A 31 4.79 8.18 -3.61
C ASN A 31 3.59 8.70 -2.79
N ILE A 32 2.58 7.85 -2.58
CA ILE A 32 1.43 8.18 -1.74
C ILE A 32 1.85 8.46 -0.30
N GLN A 33 2.75 7.65 0.27
CA GLN A 33 3.25 7.87 1.63
C GLN A 33 3.92 9.24 1.76
N ASN A 34 4.77 9.62 0.81
CA ASN A 34 5.42 10.93 0.78
C ASN A 34 4.39 12.06 0.63
N GLN A 35 3.42 11.92 -0.27
CA GLN A 35 2.35 12.91 -0.43
C GLN A 35 1.53 13.10 0.87
N LEU A 36 1.24 12.01 1.58
CA LEU A 36 0.54 12.08 2.88
C LEU A 36 1.37 12.75 3.97
N MET A 37 2.69 12.50 4.00
CA MET A 37 3.60 13.13 4.94
C MET A 37 3.76 14.64 4.69
N GLU A 38 3.88 15.02 3.42
CA GLU A 38 4.08 16.42 2.99
C GLU A 38 2.76 17.19 2.85
N ARG A 39 1.62 16.57 3.18
CA ARG A 39 0.26 17.11 3.05
C ARG A 39 -0.09 17.54 1.62
N PHE A 40 0.52 16.91 0.62
CA PHE A 40 0.12 17.07 -0.77
C PHE A 40 -1.18 16.32 -1.05
N PRO A 41 -2.08 16.91 -1.86
CA PRO A 41 -3.34 16.27 -2.19
C PRO A 41 -3.10 15.01 -3.04
N ILE A 42 -3.79 13.94 -2.68
CA ILE A 42 -3.86 12.72 -3.50
C ILE A 42 -5.00 12.87 -4.50
N SER A 43 -4.68 12.76 -5.78
CA SER A 43 -5.67 12.81 -6.85
C SER A 43 -6.63 11.60 -6.80
N GLU A 44 -7.86 11.77 -7.28
CA GLU A 44 -8.81 10.67 -7.33
C GLU A 44 -8.35 9.44 -8.15
N PRO A 45 -7.70 9.60 -9.32
CA PRO A 45 -7.12 8.47 -10.03
C PRO A 45 -6.11 7.68 -9.19
N GLN A 46 -5.29 8.38 -8.40
CA GLN A 46 -4.35 7.75 -7.47
C GLN A 46 -5.08 7.00 -6.36
N ARG A 47 -6.14 7.60 -5.75
CA ARG A 47 -6.96 6.91 -4.73
C ARG A 47 -7.56 5.62 -5.28
N LYS A 48 -8.16 5.68 -6.48
CA LYS A 48 -8.73 4.49 -7.15
C LYS A 48 -7.69 3.41 -7.41
N LEU A 49 -6.52 3.80 -7.91
CA LEU A 49 -5.44 2.85 -8.18
C LEU A 49 -4.89 2.23 -6.89
N LEU A 50 -4.69 3.06 -5.86
CA LEU A 50 -4.23 2.64 -4.56
C LEU A 50 -5.20 1.65 -3.90
N THR A 51 -6.50 1.90 -3.95
CA THR A 51 -7.52 0.97 -3.44
C THR A 51 -7.40 -0.39 -4.12
N LYS A 52 -7.23 -0.43 -5.45
CA LYS A 52 -7.02 -1.70 -6.19
C LYS A 52 -5.75 -2.44 -5.75
N VAL A 53 -4.67 -1.71 -5.48
CA VAL A 53 -3.41 -2.28 -5.00
C VAL A 53 -3.55 -2.83 -3.59
N LEU A 54 -4.21 -2.09 -2.69
CA LEU A 54 -4.42 -2.48 -1.29
C LEU A 54 -5.44 -3.63 -1.13
N GLU A 55 -6.47 -3.68 -1.98
CA GLU A 55 -7.50 -4.74 -1.97
C GLU A 55 -7.06 -6.02 -2.67
N LYS A 56 -5.93 -5.99 -3.37
CA LYS A 56 -5.39 -7.15 -4.07
C LYS A 56 -5.25 -8.30 -3.07
N LYS A 57 -6.01 -9.38 -3.29
CA LYS A 57 -6.07 -10.52 -2.35
C LYS A 57 -4.65 -10.99 -2.07
N ARG A 58 -4.25 -10.81 -0.81
CA ARG A 58 -2.95 -11.23 -0.29
C ARG A 58 -2.81 -12.73 -0.50
N PRO A 59 -1.76 -13.23 -1.15
CA PRO A 59 -1.42 -14.64 -1.01
C PRO A 59 -1.12 -14.85 0.48
N LYS A 60 -1.97 -15.61 1.18
CA LYS A 60 -1.71 -16.00 2.58
C LYS A 60 -0.27 -16.51 2.63
N LYS A 61 0.62 -15.86 3.39
CA LYS A 61 1.99 -16.34 3.63
C LYS A 61 1.85 -17.84 3.94
N LYS A 62 2.31 -18.71 3.04
CA LYS A 62 2.33 -20.15 3.29
C LYS A 62 3.17 -20.29 4.55
N LYS A 63 2.54 -20.69 5.67
CA LYS A 63 3.23 -21.05 6.91
C LYS A 63 4.39 -21.94 6.47
N LYS A 64 5.65 -21.52 6.70
CA LYS A 64 6.81 -22.37 6.44
C LYS A 64 6.51 -23.68 7.16
N ARG A 65 6.37 -24.78 6.41
CA ARG A 65 6.31 -26.10 7.04
C ARG A 65 7.66 -26.24 7.74
N ALA A 66 7.63 -26.30 9.07
CA ALA A 66 8.77 -26.78 9.82
C ALA A 66 9.06 -28.18 9.28
N ILE A 67 10.28 -28.37 8.78
CA ILE A 67 10.82 -29.66 8.37
C ILE A 67 11.11 -30.44 9.64
#